data_AF-A0ABD5RIP6-F1
#
_entry.id   AF-A0ABD5RIP6-F1
#
_cell.length_a   1.000
_cell.length_b   1.000
_cell.length_c   1.000
_cell.angle_alpha   90.00
_cell.angle_beta   90.00
_cell.angle_gamma   90.00
#
_symmetry.space_group_name_H-M   'P 1'
#
loop_
_entity.id
_entity.type
_entity.pdbx_description
1 polymer ?
#
loop_
_entity_poly.entity_id
_entity_poly.type
_entity_poly.pdbx_seq_one_letter_code
_entity_poly.pdbx_strand_id
1 'polypeptide(L)' 'MTLACEQCGGTWSLRIVSGSGTADTGVFERYECEHCGNTGTLTYDGVTNETRLSGLVSK' A
#
# COMPACT_ATOMS: atom_id res chain seq x y z
N MET A 1 -3.82 -10.74 1.23
CA MET A 1 -3.39 -9.61 2.06
C MET A 1 -4.46 -8.56 1.88
N THR A 2 -5.22 -8.27 2.92
CA THR A 2 -6.38 -7.37 2.82
C THR A 2 -5.96 -6.06 3.42
N LEU A 3 -5.70 -5.08 2.57
CA LEU A 3 -5.22 -3.78 2.99
C LEU A 3 -6.41 -2.98 3.58
N ALA A 4 -6.24 -2.40 4.77
CA ALA A 4 -7.29 -1.66 5.48
C ALA A 4 -6.81 -0.24 5.84
N CYS A 5 -7.73 0.73 5.88
CA CYS A 5 -7.42 2.08 6.31
C CYS A 5 -7.51 2.18 7.84
N GLU A 6 -6.37 2.44 8.50
CA GLU A 6 -6.31 2.51 9.97
C GLU A 6 -7.15 3.65 10.53
N GLN A 7 -7.21 4.79 9.85
CA GLN A 7 -7.98 5.95 10.31
C GLN A 7 -9.50 5.75 10.17
N CYS A 8 -9.94 4.92 9.22
CA CYS A 8 -11.35 4.64 9.02
C CYS A 8 -11.83 3.41 9.80
N GLY A 9 -10.92 2.72 10.52
CA GLY A 9 -11.24 1.57 11.36
C GLY A 9 -11.90 0.39 10.64
N GLY A 10 -11.76 0.29 9.32
CA GLY A 10 -12.51 -0.66 8.51
C GLY A 10 -11.74 -1.19 7.31
N THR A 11 -12.21 -2.33 6.80
CA THR A 11 -11.74 -2.97 5.57
C THR A 11 -12.28 -2.21 4.37
N TRP A 12 -11.82 -0.99 4.18
CA TRP A 12 -12.23 -0.15 3.06
C TRP A 12 -11.47 -0.55 1.81
N SER A 13 -12.18 -0.58 0.69
CA SER A 13 -11.60 -0.76 -0.65
C SER A 13 -10.51 0.29 -0.87
N LEU A 14 -9.28 -0.17 -1.06
CA LEU A 14 -8.14 0.67 -1.39
C LEU A 14 -7.92 0.62 -2.89
N ARG A 15 -7.90 1.78 -3.53
CA ARG A 15 -7.68 1.89 -4.97
C ARG A 15 -6.20 2.05 -5.25
N ILE A 16 -5.65 1.24 -6.16
CA ILE A 16 -4.29 1.46 -6.66
C ILE A 16 -4.30 2.75 -7.49
N VAL A 17 -3.60 3.78 -7.02
CA VAL A 17 -3.47 5.08 -7.70
C VAL A 17 -2.22 5.16 -8.55
N SER A 18 -1.21 4.33 -8.26
CA SER A 18 -0.05 4.17 -9.12
C SER A 18 0.70 2.90 -8.75
N GLY A 19 0.98 2.05 -9.74
CA GLY A 19 1.96 0.98 -9.63
C GLY A 19 3.22 1.37 -10.40
N SER A 20 4.38 1.24 -9.79
CA SER A 20 5.65 1.42 -10.47
C SER A 20 6.65 0.48 -9.80
N GLY A 21 7.28 -0.39 -10.59
CA GLY A 21 8.11 -1.43 -10.01
C GLY A 21 8.75 -2.31 -11.06
N THR A 22 10.06 -2.23 -11.17
CA THR A 22 10.91 -3.24 -11.80
C THR A 22 11.53 -4.09 -10.70
N ALA A 23 11.68 -5.39 -10.95
CA ALA A 23 12.15 -6.38 -9.97
C ALA A 23 13.46 -5.97 -9.26
N ASP A 24 14.28 -5.15 -9.91
CA ASP A 24 15.58 -4.68 -9.41
C ASP A 24 15.55 -3.50 -8.42
N THR A 25 14.48 -2.69 -8.41
CA THR A 25 14.41 -1.45 -7.60
C THR A 25 13.36 -1.51 -6.48
N GLY A 26 12.61 -2.61 -6.41
CA GLY A 26 11.47 -2.78 -5.54
C GLY A 26 10.16 -2.33 -6.18
N VAL A 27 9.10 -3.11 -5.98
CA VAL A 27 7.76 -2.79 -6.48
C VAL A 27 7.10 -1.83 -5.51
N PHE A 28 6.75 -0.62 -5.95
CA PHE A 28 6.01 0.32 -5.14
C PHE A 28 4.61 0.55 -5.74
N GLU A 29 3.60 0.24 -4.94
CA GLU A 29 2.19 0.51 -5.24
C GLU A 29 1.69 1.55 -4.25
N ARG A 30 1.11 2.65 -4.76
CA ARG A 30 0.36 3.60 -3.93
C ARG A 30 -1.11 3.23 -3.94
N TYR A 31 -1.69 3.29 -2.76
CA TYR A 31 -3.10 3.03 -2.50
C TYR A 31 -3.74 4.27 -1.94
N GLU A 32 -5.00 4.50 -2.30
CA GLU A 32 -5.82 5.56 -1.73
C GLU A 32 -7.11 4.97 -1.15
N CYS A 33 -7.47 5.40 0.06
CA CYS A 33 -8.73 5.05 0.69
C CYS A 33 -9.86 5.86 0.07
N GLU A 34 -10.82 5.17 -0.54
CA GLU A 34 -11.96 5.81 -1.22
C GLU A 34 -12.86 6.64 -0.28
N HIS A 35 -12.77 6.41 1.04
CA HIS A 35 -13.66 7.06 2.01
C HIS A 35 -13.06 8.30 2.71
N CYS A 36 -11.74 8.35 2.87
CA CYS A 36 -11.06 9.48 3.53
C CYS A 36 -10.01 10.16 2.66
N GLY A 37 -9.66 9.59 1.50
CA GLY A 37 -8.61 10.09 0.62
C GLY A 37 -7.19 9.88 1.15
N ASN A 38 -7.00 9.12 2.24
CA ASN A 38 -5.66 8.83 2.73
C ASN A 38 -4.90 7.94 1.75
N THR A 39 -3.63 8.27 1.58
CA THR A 39 -2.74 7.53 0.70
C THR A 39 -1.72 6.71 1.48
N GLY A 40 -1.63 5.42 1.18
CA GLY A 40 -0.56 4.54 1.65
C GLY A 40 0.31 4.03 0.52
N THR A 41 1.42 3.40 0.89
CA THR A 41 2.39 2.84 -0.04
C THR A 41 2.72 1.42 0.39
N LEU A 42 2.68 0.48 -0.55
CA LEU A 42 3.22 -0.86 -0.41
C LEU A 42 4.52 -0.88 -1.20
N THR A 43 5.63 -1.18 -0.52
CA THR A 43 6.93 -1.37 -1.16
C THR A 43 7.37 -2.81 -0.93
N TYR A 44 7.62 -3.53 -2.01
CA TYR A 44 8.29 -4.82 -1.98
C TYR A 44 9.79 -4.59 -2.19
N ASP A 45 10.58 -4.99 -1.20
CA ASP A 45 12.03 -4.97 -1.27
C ASP A 45 12.51 -6.34 -1.80
N GLY A 46 12.96 -6.36 -3.05
CA GLY A 46 13.48 -7.57 -3.68
C GLY A 46 14.81 -8.05 -3.12
N VAL A 47 15.51 -7.20 -2.36
CA VAL A 47 16.80 -7.52 -1.72
C VAL A 47 16.56 -8.27 -0.41
N THR A 48 15.62 -7.82 0.41
CA THR A 48 15.29 -8.46 1.69
C THR A 48 14.12 -9.44 1.60
N ASN A 49 13.44 -9.50 0.45
CA ASN A 49 12.20 -10.26 0.24
C ASN A 49 11.09 -9.87 1.22
N GLU A 50 11.08 -8.61 1.69
CA GLU A 50 10.08 -8.08 2.60
C GLU A 50 9.09 -7.15 1.88
N THR A 51 7.85 -7.20 2.35
CA THR A 51 6.83 -6.23 1.95
C THR A 51 6.61 -5.24 3.08
N ARG A 52 6.92 -3.97 2.83
CA ARG A 52 6.68 -2.86 3.75
C ARG A 52 5.44 -2.07 3.35
N LEU A 53 4.62 -1.78 4.35
CA LEU A 53 3.51 -0.84 4.26
C LEU A 53 3.91 0.47 4.95
N SER A 54 3.60 1.60 4.35
CA SER A 54 3.88 2.92 4.93
C SER A 54 2.76 3.90 4.58
N GLY A 55 2.31 4.68 5.57
CA GLY A 55 1.32 5.74 5.34
C GLY A 55 -0.15 5.37 5.60
N LEU A 56 -0.49 4.62 6.66
CA LEU A 56 -1.87 4.42 7.17
C LEU A 56 -2.67 3.25 6.56
N VAL A 57 -2.01 2.34 5.85
CA VAL A 57 -2.61 1.08 5.39
C VAL A 57 -2.12 -0.06 6.28
N SER A 58 -3.02 -0.64 7.07
CA SER A 58 -2.74 -1.83 7.88
C SER A 58 -2.93 -3.12 7.07
N LYS A 59 -2.22 -4.17 7.52
CA LYS A 59 -2.06 -5.45 6.85
C LYS A 59 -3.11 -6.48 7.26
#